data_AF-A0A498D4B6-F1
#
_entry.id   AF-A0A498D4B6-F1
#
_cell.length_a   1.000
_cell.length_b   1.000
_cell.length_c   1.000
_cell.angle_alpha   90.00
_cell.angle_beta   90.00
_cell.angle_gamma   90.00
#
_symmetry.space_group_name_H-M   'P 1'
#
loop_
_entity.id
_entity.type
_entity.pdbx_description
1 polymer ?
#
loop_
_entity_poly.entity_id
_entity_poly.type
_entity_poly.pdbx_seq_one_letter_code
_entity_poly.pdbx_strand_id
1 'polypeptide(L)' 'MGAIERAEFRFEPEYSVIQQNGAIHVYKNGEFVEEVKFSFSGESPNLEELEKIVNEYCEDHDID' A
#
# COMPACT_ATOMS: atom_id res chain seq x y z
N MET A 1 -6.90 3.39 10.67
CA MET A 1 -7.06 3.04 9.25
C MET A 1 -6.55 1.62 9.09
N GLY A 2 -7.25 0.78 8.32
CA GLY A 2 -7.05 -0.67 8.28
C GLY A 2 -5.75 -1.05 7.54
N ALA A 3 -5.02 -2.02 8.10
CA ALA A 3 -3.90 -2.65 7.42
C ALA A 3 -4.43 -3.80 6.54
N ILE A 4 -3.83 -4.01 5.37
CA ILE A 4 -4.08 -5.19 4.54
C ILE A 4 -3.02 -6.22 4.93
N GLU A 5 -3.46 -7.37 5.44
CA GLU A 5 -2.58 -8.48 5.83
C GLU A 5 -2.63 -9.57 4.75
N ARG A 6 -1.48 -9.90 4.15
CA ARG A 6 -1.32 -10.95 3.14
C ARG A 6 -0.15 -11.84 3.56
N ALA A 7 -0.44 -13.06 3.99
CA ALA A 7 0.56 -13.99 4.52
C ALA A 7 1.41 -13.37 5.65
N GLU A 8 2.72 -13.25 5.45
CA GLU A 8 3.67 -12.62 6.39
C GLU A 8 3.83 -11.11 6.18
N PHE A 9 3.15 -10.55 5.17
CA PHE A 9 3.23 -9.14 4.80
C PHE A 9 2.05 -8.34 5.34
N ARG A 10 2.36 -7.11 5.75
CA ARG A 10 1.41 -6.12 6.22
C ARG A 10 1.60 -4.84 5.42
N PHE A 11 0.53 -4.39 4.80
CA PHE A 11 0.49 -3.19 3.98
C PHE A 11 -0.30 -2.11 4.72
N GLU A 12 0.38 -1.01 5.03
CA GLU A 12 -0.22 0.14 5.71
C GLU A 12 -0.26 1.34 4.76
N PRO A 13 -1.43 1.66 4.18
CA PRO A 13 -1.56 2.84 3.34
C PRO A 13 -1.63 4.11 4.20
N GLU A 14 -0.74 5.04 3.92
CA GLU A 14 -0.74 6.40 4.45
C GLU A 14 -0.85 7.39 3.29
N TYR A 15 -1.69 8.41 3.43
CA TYR A 15 -1.89 9.39 2.36
C TYR A 15 -2.24 10.77 2.89
N SER A 16 -1.92 11.78 2.08
CA SER A 16 -2.20 13.18 2.33
C SER A 16 -3.17 13.70 1.28
N VAL A 17 -4.38 14.05 1.71
CA VAL A 17 -5.39 14.68 0.85
C VAL A 17 -4.91 16.06 0.37
N ILE A 18 -4.16 16.80 1.19
CA ILE A 18 -3.67 18.13 0.79
C ILE A 18 -2.61 18.02 -0.31
N GLN A 19 -1.70 17.05 -0.18
CA GLN A 19 -0.62 16.85 -1.16
C GLN A 19 -1.02 15.92 -2.32
N GLN A 20 -2.20 15.30 -2.27
CA GLN A 20 -2.72 14.39 -3.29
C GLN A 20 -1.74 13.21 -3.56
N ASN A 21 -1.05 12.76 -2.52
CA ASN A 21 -0.06 11.69 -2.59
C ASN A 21 -0.12 10.79 -1.36
N GLY A 22 0.41 9.57 -1.50
CA GLY A 22 0.47 8.60 -0.42
C GLY A 22 1.59 7.60 -0.64
N ALA A 23 1.76 6.75 0.36
CA ALA A 23 2.66 5.62 0.34
C ALA A 23 1.99 4.43 1.02
N ILE A 24 2.28 3.23 0.53
CA ILE A 24 1.93 1.99 1.22
C ILE A 24 3.19 1.47 1.87
N HIS A 25 3.24 1.47 3.20
CA HIS A 25 4.35 0.88 3.94
C HIS A 25 4.18 -0.63 3.99
N VAL A 26 5.17 -1.34 3.48
CA VAL A 26 5.21 -2.80 3.44
C VAL A 26 6.09 -3.29 4.58
N TYR A 27 5.50 -4.08 5.46
CA TYR A 27 6.20 -4.76 6.54
C TYR A 27 6.13 -6.26 6.30
N LYS A 28 7.22 -6.98 6.61
CA LYS A 28 7.25 -8.45 6.61
C LYS A 28 7.69 -8.92 7.99
N ASN A 29 6.88 -9.75 8.65
CA ASN A 29 7.16 -10.24 10.00
C ASN A 29 7.46 -9.12 11.02
N GLY A 30 6.86 -7.94 10.83
CA GLY A 30 7.05 -6.76 11.67
C GLY A 30 8.29 -5.91 11.33
N GLU A 31 9.10 -6.31 10.35
CA GLU A 31 10.21 -5.51 9.84
C GLU A 31 9.76 -4.69 8.62
N PHE A 32 10.12 -3.41 8.60
CA PHE A 32 9.89 -2.56 7.44
C PHE A 32 10.74 -3.07 6.27
N VAL A 33 10.07 -3.41 5.16
CA VAL A 33 10.73 -3.85 3.93
C VAL A 33 10.92 -2.65 3.02
N GLU A 34 9.81 -1.99 2.67
CA GLU A 34 9.82 -0.88 1.72
C GLU A 34 8.54 -0.04 1.76
N GLU A 35 8.54 1.07 1.01
CA GLU A 35 7.39 1.94 0.82
C GLU A 35 7.06 2.09 -0.68
N VAL A 36 5.78 1.86 -1.03
CA VAL A 36 5.29 2.02 -2.39
C VAL A 36 4.57 3.37 -2.49
N LYS A 37 5.23 4.36 -3.09
CA LYS A 37 4.68 5.71 -3.28
C LYS A 37 3.69 5.74 -4.42
N PHE A 38 2.56 6.40 -4.19
CA PHE A 38 1.52 6.62 -5.20
C PHE A 38 0.99 8.06 -5.12
N SER A 39 0.33 8.49 -6.19
CA SER A 39 -0.41 9.74 -6.24
C SER A 39 -1.86 9.43 -6.54
N PHE A 40 -2.76 10.20 -5.98
CA PHE A 40 -4.21 10.02 -6.19
C PHE A 40 -4.84 11.38 -6.40
N SER A 41 -6.09 11.40 -6.88
CA SER A 41 -6.84 12.64 -7.05
C SER A 41 -8.19 12.55 -6.33
N GLY A 42 -8.59 13.62 -5.65
CA GLY A 42 -9.84 13.71 -4.90
C GLY A 42 -9.67 13.66 -3.39
N GLU A 43 -10.73 13.31 -2.67
CA GLU A 43 -10.75 13.39 -1.20
C GLU A 43 -10.03 12.21 -0.52
N SER A 44 -9.82 11.11 -1.23
CA SER A 44 -9.06 9.95 -0.76
C SER A 44 -8.62 9.08 -1.95
N PRO A 45 -7.56 8.27 -1.83
CA PRO A 45 -7.26 7.26 -2.83
C PRO A 45 -8.42 6.27 -2.94
N ASN A 46 -8.68 5.81 -4.16
CA ASN A 46 -9.69 4.80 -4.39
C ASN A 46 -9.19 3.46 -3.83
N LEU A 47 -10.06 2.72 -3.16
CA LEU A 47 -9.73 1.39 -2.66
C LEU A 47 -9.25 0.47 -3.78
N GLU A 48 -9.87 0.57 -4.96
CA GLU A 48 -9.52 -0.24 -6.13
C GLU A 48 -8.09 0.05 -6.62
N GLU A 49 -7.64 1.32 -6.56
CA GLU A 49 -6.25 1.68 -6.89
C GLU A 49 -5.27 1.16 -5.84
N LEU A 50 -5.61 1.25 -4.56
CA LEU A 50 -4.77 0.70 -3.48
C LEU A 50 -4.64 -0.83 -3.61
N GLU A 51 -5.75 -1.53 -3.83
CA GLU A 51 -5.75 -2.97 -4.04
C GLU A 51 -4.93 -3.35 -5.27
N LYS A 52 -5.01 -2.57 -6.35
CA LYS A 52 -4.20 -2.79 -7.54
C LYS A 52 -2.70 -2.63 -7.23
N ILE A 53 -2.30 -1.57 -6.54
CA ILE A 53 -0.89 -1.35 -6.14
C ILE A 53 -0.38 -2.51 -5.28
N VAL A 54 -1.18 -2.97 -4.32
CA VAL A 54 -0.81 -4.11 -3.46
C VAL A 54 -0.72 -5.40 -4.26
N ASN A 55 -1.66 -5.66 -5.19
CA ASN A 55 -1.60 -6.84 -6.04
C ASN A 55 -0.38 -6.81 -6.97
N GLU A 56 -0.11 -5.69 -7.64
CA GLU A 56 1.07 -5.52 -8.49
C GLU A 56 2.36 -5.74 -7.69
N TYR A 57 2.42 -5.25 -6.44
CA TYR A 57 3.53 -5.51 -5.54
C TYR A 57 3.66 -7.01 -5.20
N CYS A 58 2.56 -7.68 -4.86
CA CYS A 58 2.60 -9.11 -4.57
C CYS A 58 3.03 -9.93 -5.80
N GLU A 59 2.56 -9.58 -7.00
CA GLU A 59 2.95 -10.24 -8.25
C GLU A 59 4.44 -10.05 -8.56
N ASP A 60 4.98 -8.84 -8.39
CA ASP A 60 6.40 -8.56 -8.66
C ASP A 60 7.34 -9.29 -7.68
N HIS A 61 6.88 -9.49 -6.43
CA HIS A 61 7.64 -10.14 -5.38
C HIS A 61 7.36 -11.65 -5.22
N ASP A 62 6.58 -12.27 -6.13
CA ASP A 62 6.19 -13.69 -6.10
C ASP A 62 5.54 -14.09 -4.75
N ILE A 63 4.69 -13.19 -4.23
CA ILE A 63 3.94 -13.38 -2.98
C ILE A 63 2.56 -13.98 -3.35
N ASP A 64 2.43 -15.29 -3.22
CA ASP A 64 1.19 -16.07 -3.46
C ASP A 64 0.23 -16.03 -2.24
#